data_AF-A0A951MRB7-F1
#
_entry.id   AF-A0A951MRB7-F1
#
_cell.length_a   1.000
_cell.length_b   1.000
_cell.length_c   1.000
_cell.angle_alpha   90.00
_cell.angle_beta   90.00
_cell.angle_gamma   90.00
#
_symmetry.space_group_name_H-M   'P 1'
#
loop_
_entity.id
_entity.type
_entity.pdbx_description
1 polymer ?
#
loop_
_entity_poly.entity_id
_entity_poly.type
_entity_poly.pdbx_seq_one_letter_code
_entity_poly.pdbx_strand_id
1 'polypeptide(L)'
;MVPVLEAVPNISEGRDPARVEAWTRVVAGEGVEVLDVSSDPDHHRSVITYVGEPRAVERASLALAREVVETVDLRGHRGVHPRVGALDVLPFVPLSGLTLADAARSAHRVGKALCEELGLPVYFYGAASDPPGRRLAEVRRGGFEALAQGFPEGRAPDLAPAGVRAAHPTAGVTCVGARAVLLAWNVYVEGVGHEALRALAARLRETGGGFSGLRALAFRLQIQDRVQLSMNLEDLEGAPPFDVFAAVEGEVEALGGRVSATEIIGMMPDALVLPAAADRLRLLDAHPSRLLSSRLAHHLSTRVAPGVAELVEAVREAGDAVPEPVRAAARRLAPSPPPAREP
;
A
#
# COMPACT_ATOMS: atom_id res chain seq x y z
N MET A 1 -22.34 -3.66 -6.02
CA MET A 1 -21.42 -3.23 -4.94
C MET A 1 -20.71 -1.97 -5.40
N VAL A 2 -20.46 -1.00 -4.51
CA VAL A 2 -19.72 0.21 -4.85
C VAL A 2 -18.26 -0.19 -5.12
N PRO A 3 -17.70 0.08 -6.31
CA PRO A 3 -16.34 -0.31 -6.64
C PRO A 3 -15.33 0.54 -5.85
N VAL A 4 -14.43 -0.11 -5.12
CA VAL A 4 -13.37 0.55 -4.35
C VAL A 4 -12.03 -0.08 -4.71
N LEU A 5 -11.14 0.76 -5.23
CA LEU A 5 -9.75 0.45 -5.51
C LEU A 5 -8.88 1.16 -4.49
N GLU A 6 -7.84 0.49 -4.00
CA GLU A 6 -6.76 1.07 -3.22
C GLU A 6 -5.53 1.25 -4.10
N ALA A 7 -4.79 2.34 -3.86
CA ALA A 7 -3.42 2.47 -4.32
C ALA A 7 -2.49 2.72 -3.13
N VAL A 8 -1.31 2.11 -3.18
CA VAL A 8 -0.30 2.18 -2.11
C VAL A 8 1.07 2.60 -2.67
N PRO A 9 1.19 3.78 -3.33
CA PRO A 9 2.45 4.24 -3.90
C PRO A 9 3.59 4.30 -2.89
N ASN A 10 4.79 3.95 -3.35
CA ASN A 10 6.03 3.99 -2.60
C ASN A 10 6.93 5.04 -3.25
N ILE A 11 7.28 6.08 -2.51
CA ILE A 11 8.04 7.22 -3.00
C ILE A 11 9.41 7.22 -2.34
N SER A 12 10.47 7.43 -3.12
CA SER A 12 11.87 7.53 -2.66
C SER A 12 12.16 8.91 -2.04
N GLU A 13 11.45 9.23 -0.97
CA GLU A 13 11.60 10.40 -0.11
C GLU A 13 11.00 10.05 1.24
N GLY A 14 11.66 10.42 2.34
CA GLY A 14 11.19 10.10 3.70
C GLY A 14 11.74 11.04 4.76
N ARG A 15 12.33 12.16 4.35
CA ARG A 15 13.01 13.14 5.21
C ARG A 15 12.43 14.54 5.09
N ASP A 16 11.75 14.86 3.99
CA ASP A 16 11.04 16.12 3.80
C ASP A 16 9.52 15.96 4.05
N PRO A 17 9.03 16.24 5.27
CA PRO A 17 7.61 16.10 5.59
C PRO A 17 6.72 17.11 4.85
N ALA A 18 7.23 18.30 4.53
CA ALA A 18 6.45 19.32 3.82
C ALA A 18 6.17 18.88 2.38
N ARG A 19 7.13 18.21 1.76
CA ARG A 19 6.97 17.60 0.43
C ARG A 19 5.96 16.45 0.47
N VAL A 20 6.04 15.56 1.46
CA VAL A 20 5.07 14.48 1.64
C VAL A 20 3.65 15.03 1.85
N GLU A 21 3.51 16.08 2.67
CA GLU A 21 2.22 16.74 2.87
C GLU A 21 1.68 17.36 1.57
N ALA A 22 2.53 18.00 0.76
CA ALA A 22 2.12 18.52 -0.55
C ALA A 22 1.55 17.42 -1.46
N TRP A 23 2.20 16.27 -1.53
CA TRP A 23 1.71 15.11 -2.29
C TRP A 23 0.37 14.60 -1.79
N THR A 24 0.17 14.54 -0.46
CA THR A 24 -1.10 14.07 0.10
C THR A 24 -2.25 15.02 -0.24
N ARG A 25 -2.01 16.33 -0.29
CA ARG A 25 -3.00 17.33 -0.72
C ARG A 25 -3.36 17.17 -2.20
N VAL A 26 -2.37 16.91 -3.06
CA VAL A 26 -2.60 16.65 -4.49
C VAL A 26 -3.43 15.39 -4.70
N VAL A 27 -3.08 14.30 -3.99
CA VAL A 27 -3.86 13.05 -4.02
C VAL A 27 -5.30 13.28 -3.56
N ALA A 28 -5.50 13.92 -2.40
CA ALA A 28 -6.84 14.18 -1.86
C ALA A 28 -7.70 15.06 -2.79
N GLY A 29 -7.06 15.99 -3.53
CA GLY A 29 -7.74 16.85 -4.51
C GLY A 29 -8.43 16.10 -5.65
N GLU A 30 -8.06 14.84 -5.92
CA GLU A 30 -8.62 14.02 -7.00
C GLU A 30 -9.88 13.21 -6.60
N GLY A 31 -10.41 13.44 -5.39
CA GLY A 31 -11.64 12.82 -4.91
C GLY A 31 -11.47 11.41 -4.35
N VAL A 32 -10.24 11.06 -3.96
CA VAL A 32 -9.92 9.85 -3.18
C VAL A 32 -9.79 10.17 -1.70
N GLU A 33 -9.95 9.16 -0.86
CA GLU A 33 -9.71 9.27 0.57
C GLU A 33 -8.30 8.77 0.90
N VAL A 34 -7.46 9.64 1.45
CA VAL A 34 -6.16 9.24 2.01
C VAL A 34 -6.40 8.54 3.35
N LEU A 35 -5.92 7.31 3.47
CA LEU A 35 -6.12 6.47 4.66
C LEU A 35 -4.91 6.49 5.59
N ASP A 36 -3.71 6.48 5.04
CA ASP A 36 -2.46 6.41 5.81
C ASP A 36 -1.32 7.09 5.05
N VAL A 37 -0.38 7.65 5.82
CA VAL A 37 0.87 8.23 5.32
C VAL A 37 1.97 7.80 6.26
N SER A 38 2.91 7.01 5.76
CA SER A 38 4.07 6.55 6.53
C SER A 38 5.35 7.01 5.86
N SER A 39 6.26 7.62 6.63
CA SER A 39 7.57 8.05 6.16
C SER A 39 8.64 7.53 7.10
N ASP A 40 9.71 6.95 6.54
CA ASP A 40 10.86 6.46 7.29
C ASP A 40 12.15 7.14 6.78
N PRO A 41 12.88 7.86 7.65
CA PRO A 41 14.06 8.63 7.25
C PRO A 41 15.31 7.77 6.98
N ASP A 42 15.41 6.58 7.59
CA ASP A 42 16.50 5.63 7.35
C ASP A 42 16.31 4.93 6.00
N HIS A 43 15.10 4.43 5.75
CA HIS A 43 14.67 3.90 4.46
C HIS A 43 14.69 4.98 3.37
N HIS A 44 14.54 6.24 3.77
CA HIS A 44 14.36 7.42 2.92
C HIS A 44 13.22 7.16 1.91
N ARG A 45 12.10 6.69 2.45
CA ARG A 45 10.94 6.23 1.70
C ARG A 45 9.65 6.64 2.41
N SER A 46 8.65 7.00 1.62
CA SER A 46 7.30 7.25 2.06
C SER A 46 6.32 6.33 1.35
N VAL A 47 5.25 5.98 2.04
CA VAL A 47 4.14 5.20 1.54
C VAL A 47 2.87 5.99 1.81
N ILE A 48 2.10 6.27 0.76
CA ILE A 48 0.80 6.92 0.89
C ILE A 48 -0.24 5.88 0.51
N THR A 49 -1.26 5.70 1.35
CA THR A 49 -2.36 4.76 1.08
C THR A 49 -3.64 5.56 0.85
N TYR A 50 -4.31 5.33 -0.27
CA TYR A 50 -5.60 5.98 -0.55
C TYR A 50 -6.56 5.07 -1.31
N VAL A 51 -7.85 5.34 -1.12
CA VAL A 51 -8.95 4.55 -1.69
C VAL A 51 -9.99 5.40 -2.40
N GLY A 52 -10.64 4.82 -3.39
CA GLY A 52 -11.76 5.46 -4.08
C GLY A 52 -12.28 4.66 -5.25
N GLU A 53 -13.12 5.29 -6.06
CA GLU A 53 -13.56 4.74 -7.34
C GLU A 53 -12.34 4.61 -8.29
N PRO A 54 -12.26 3.55 -9.13
CA PRO A 54 -11.07 3.26 -9.93
C PRO A 54 -10.53 4.46 -10.72
N ARG A 55 -11.38 5.25 -11.39
CA ARG A 55 -10.91 6.38 -12.19
C ARG A 55 -10.38 7.52 -11.33
N ALA A 56 -10.98 7.78 -10.16
CA ALA A 56 -10.44 8.75 -9.21
C ALA A 56 -9.06 8.31 -8.70
N VAL A 57 -8.89 7.03 -8.37
CA VAL A 57 -7.61 6.46 -7.92
C VAL A 57 -6.54 6.52 -9.01
N GLU A 58 -6.90 6.26 -10.27
CA GLU A 58 -5.99 6.43 -11.41
C GLU A 58 -5.52 7.88 -11.56
N ARG A 59 -6.43 8.85 -11.52
CA ARG A 59 -6.08 10.29 -11.62
C ARG A 59 -5.21 10.74 -10.45
N ALA A 60 -5.57 10.37 -9.23
CA ALA A 60 -4.77 10.64 -8.02
C ALA A 60 -3.35 10.10 -8.14
N SER A 61 -3.19 8.89 -8.68
CA SER A 61 -1.89 8.26 -8.88
C SER A 61 -1.05 8.98 -9.94
N LEU A 62 -1.66 9.46 -11.02
CA LEU A 62 -0.98 10.23 -12.06
C LEU A 62 -0.61 11.65 -11.58
N ALA A 63 -1.49 12.30 -10.81
CA ALA A 63 -1.22 13.59 -10.20
C ALA A 63 -0.04 13.50 -9.22
N LEU A 64 -0.04 12.48 -8.36
CA LEU A 64 1.09 12.18 -7.48
C LEU A 64 2.38 11.93 -8.28
N ALA A 65 2.32 11.13 -9.35
CA ALA A 65 3.50 10.82 -10.13
C ALA A 65 4.14 12.06 -10.77
N ARG A 66 3.33 13.01 -11.27
CA ARG A 66 3.82 14.30 -11.81
C ARG A 66 4.63 15.06 -10.76
N GLU A 67 4.05 15.28 -9.59
CA GLU A 67 4.70 15.97 -8.48
C GLU A 67 5.99 15.27 -8.03
N VAL A 68 5.97 13.94 -7.94
CA VAL A 68 7.15 13.16 -7.52
C VAL A 68 8.28 13.26 -8.54
N VAL A 69 7.98 13.19 -9.84
CA VAL A 69 8.99 13.31 -10.91
C VAL A 69 9.63 14.70 -10.92
N GLU A 70 8.87 15.75 -10.61
CA GLU A 70 9.35 17.13 -10.56
C GLU A 70 10.20 17.43 -9.31
N THR A 71 9.86 16.81 -8.18
CA THR A 71 10.43 17.19 -6.87
C THR A 71 11.50 16.24 -6.33
N VAL A 72 11.59 15.00 -6.84
CA VAL A 72 12.53 13.97 -6.36
C VAL A 72 13.61 13.69 -7.39
N ASP A 73 14.88 13.76 -6.96
CA ASP A 73 16.05 13.41 -7.78
C ASP A 73 16.81 12.23 -7.16
N LEU A 74 16.74 11.06 -7.80
CA LEU A 74 17.40 9.85 -7.34
C LEU A 74 18.93 9.92 -7.34
N ARG A 75 19.54 10.83 -8.12
CA ARG A 75 21.01 10.95 -8.18
C ARG A 75 21.57 11.33 -6.80
N GLY A 76 20.84 12.16 -6.05
CA GLY A 76 21.14 12.55 -4.68
C GLY A 76 20.52 11.64 -3.60
N HIS A 77 19.62 10.72 -3.98
CA HIS A 77 18.89 9.88 -3.03
C HIS A 77 19.77 8.78 -2.44
N ARG A 78 19.81 8.69 -1.10
CA ARG A 78 20.44 7.61 -0.34
C ARG A 78 19.55 7.19 0.84
N GLY A 79 19.15 5.92 0.85
CA GLY A 79 18.39 5.29 1.93
C GLY A 79 18.71 3.80 2.02
N VAL A 80 18.42 3.15 3.15
CA VAL A 80 18.75 1.74 3.36
C VAL A 80 17.84 0.80 2.56
N HIS A 81 16.65 1.26 2.19
CA HIS A 81 15.70 0.46 1.42
C HIS A 81 16.08 0.45 -0.06
N PRO A 82 16.06 -0.71 -0.74
CA PRO A 82 16.24 -0.77 -2.19
C PRO A 82 15.23 0.14 -2.90
N ARG A 83 15.61 0.67 -4.06
CA ARG A 83 14.75 1.49 -4.92
C ARG A 83 15.30 1.54 -6.34
N VAL A 84 14.40 1.70 -7.30
CA VAL A 84 14.65 1.89 -8.73
C VAL A 84 13.97 3.14 -9.30
N GLY A 85 13.01 3.72 -8.59
CA GLY A 85 12.23 4.89 -9.02
C GLY A 85 12.02 5.95 -7.94
N ALA A 86 11.79 7.19 -8.36
CA ALA A 86 11.32 8.27 -7.50
C ALA A 86 9.91 7.94 -7.01
N LEU A 87 8.99 7.64 -7.93
CA LEU A 87 7.85 6.77 -7.66
C LEU A 87 8.28 5.33 -7.94
N ASP A 88 8.68 4.62 -6.88
CA ASP A 88 9.33 3.32 -6.98
C ASP A 88 8.33 2.21 -7.33
N VAL A 89 7.24 2.13 -6.55
CA VAL A 89 6.22 1.08 -6.68
C VAL A 89 4.84 1.70 -6.61
N LEU A 90 3.95 1.33 -7.51
CA LEU A 90 2.54 1.76 -7.53
C LEU A 90 1.63 0.52 -7.69
N PRO A 91 1.28 -0.16 -6.59
CA PRO A 91 0.29 -1.23 -6.59
C PRO A 91 -1.13 -0.68 -6.60
N PHE A 92 -2.01 -1.39 -7.30
CA PHE A 92 -3.45 -1.29 -7.16
C PHE A 92 -4.01 -2.56 -6.49
N VAL A 93 -4.91 -2.39 -5.53
CA VAL A 93 -5.50 -3.48 -4.75
C VAL A 93 -7.03 -3.37 -4.82
N PRO A 94 -7.75 -4.39 -5.32
CA PRO A 94 -9.21 -4.38 -5.34
C PRO A 94 -9.75 -4.62 -3.93
N LEU A 95 -10.60 -3.71 -3.42
CA LEU A 95 -11.16 -3.82 -2.06
C LEU A 95 -12.64 -4.18 -2.04
N SER A 96 -13.46 -3.57 -2.90
CA SER A 96 -14.89 -3.85 -2.97
C SER A 96 -15.40 -3.78 -4.39
N GLY A 97 -16.28 -4.69 -4.79
CA GLY A 97 -16.91 -4.70 -6.12
C GLY A 97 -15.95 -4.79 -7.31
N LEU A 98 -14.69 -5.18 -7.09
CA LEU A 98 -13.63 -5.27 -8.09
C LEU A 98 -12.89 -6.60 -7.98
N THR A 99 -12.44 -7.10 -9.11
CA THR A 99 -11.55 -8.27 -9.22
C THR A 99 -10.10 -7.83 -9.35
N LEU A 100 -9.18 -8.78 -9.17
CA LEU A 100 -7.75 -8.55 -9.41
C LEU A 100 -7.45 -8.17 -10.86
N ALA A 101 -8.23 -8.69 -11.82
CA ALA A 101 -8.14 -8.29 -13.22
C ALA A 101 -8.55 -6.82 -13.43
N ASP A 102 -9.50 -6.29 -12.65
CA ASP A 102 -9.91 -4.88 -12.74
C ASP A 102 -8.80 -3.95 -12.23
N ALA A 103 -8.13 -4.34 -11.14
CA ALA A 103 -6.93 -3.65 -10.65
C ALA A 103 -5.79 -3.70 -11.69
N ALA A 104 -5.56 -4.85 -12.33
CA ALA A 104 -4.57 -4.98 -13.40
C ALA A 104 -4.86 -4.07 -14.61
N ARG A 105 -6.13 -3.93 -15.01
CA ARG A 105 -6.51 -2.97 -16.07
C ARG A 105 -6.24 -1.52 -15.66
N SER A 106 -6.40 -1.18 -14.39
CA SER A 106 -6.08 0.15 -13.85
C SER A 106 -4.55 0.37 -13.85
N ALA A 107 -3.79 -0.65 -13.43
CA ALA A 107 -2.33 -0.68 -13.52
C ALA A 107 -1.82 -0.41 -14.95
N HIS A 108 -2.39 -1.08 -15.95
CA HIS A 108 -2.00 -0.89 -17.36
C HIS A 108 -2.31 0.52 -17.87
N ARG A 109 -3.48 1.08 -17.54
CA ARG A 109 -3.83 2.44 -17.94
C ARG A 109 -2.89 3.47 -17.34
N VAL A 110 -2.62 3.36 -16.04
CA VAL A 110 -1.71 4.28 -15.36
C VAL A 110 -0.28 4.09 -15.85
N GLY A 111 0.21 2.85 -15.97
CA GLY A 111 1.55 2.57 -16.49
C GLY A 111 1.76 3.13 -17.90
N LYS A 112 0.75 3.03 -18.77
CA LYS A 112 0.78 3.66 -20.10
C LYS A 112 0.92 5.18 -20.01
N ALA A 113 0.08 5.84 -19.20
CA ALA A 113 0.13 7.28 -19.01
C ALA A 113 1.46 7.75 -18.38
N LEU A 114 2.01 7.01 -17.41
CA LEU A 114 3.34 7.31 -16.84
C LEU A 114 4.44 7.29 -17.91
N CYS A 115 4.39 6.31 -18.81
CA CYS A 115 5.36 6.20 -19.90
C CYS A 115 5.18 7.30 -20.95
N GLU A 116 3.94 7.55 -21.39
CA GLU A 116 3.65 8.48 -22.48
C GLU A 116 3.73 9.95 -22.05
N GLU A 117 3.24 10.27 -20.85
CA GLU A 117 3.15 11.66 -20.37
C GLU A 117 4.39 12.09 -19.59
N LEU A 118 5.01 11.18 -18.82
CA LEU A 118 6.12 11.51 -17.91
C LEU A 118 7.47 10.94 -18.37
N GLY A 119 7.50 10.21 -19.48
CA GLY A 119 8.73 9.62 -20.02
C GLY A 119 9.34 8.54 -19.11
N LEU A 120 8.53 7.94 -18.22
CA LEU A 120 9.02 6.94 -17.27
C LEU A 120 8.99 5.53 -17.90
N PRO A 121 10.11 4.79 -17.88
CA PRO A 121 10.05 3.36 -18.12
C PRO A 121 9.25 2.67 -17.02
N VAL A 122 8.37 1.74 -17.40
CA VAL A 122 7.45 1.04 -16.49
C VAL A 122 7.67 -0.46 -16.55
N TYR A 123 7.81 -1.06 -15.37
CA TYR A 123 7.72 -2.50 -15.18
C TYR A 123 6.36 -2.86 -14.60
N PHE A 124 5.65 -3.79 -15.23
CA PHE A 124 4.50 -4.43 -14.63
C PHE A 124 4.91 -5.61 -13.75
N TYR A 125 4.23 -5.77 -12.62
CA TYR A 125 4.46 -6.87 -11.68
C TYR A 125 3.15 -7.39 -11.07
N GLY A 126 3.23 -8.54 -10.41
CA GLY A 126 2.05 -9.19 -9.82
C GLY A 126 1.06 -9.59 -10.91
N ALA A 127 -0.23 -9.38 -10.67
CA ALA A 127 -1.27 -9.73 -11.64
C ALA A 127 -1.30 -8.83 -12.88
N ALA A 128 -0.54 -7.73 -12.88
CA ALA A 128 -0.43 -6.84 -14.04
C ALA A 128 0.68 -7.26 -15.02
N SER A 129 1.59 -8.16 -14.64
CA SER A 129 2.66 -8.61 -15.54
C SER A 129 2.17 -9.61 -16.59
N ASP A 130 2.98 -9.79 -17.64
CA ASP A 130 2.82 -10.87 -18.61
C ASP A 130 4.09 -11.75 -18.66
N PRO A 131 3.99 -13.06 -18.34
CA PRO A 131 2.86 -13.70 -17.70
C PRO A 131 2.58 -13.11 -16.29
N PRO A 132 1.36 -13.28 -15.74
CA PRO A 132 1.02 -12.77 -14.41
C PRO A 132 1.84 -13.47 -13.32
N GLY A 133 2.24 -12.72 -12.30
CA GLY A 133 2.97 -13.22 -11.13
C GLY A 133 4.45 -12.82 -11.07
N ARG A 134 4.93 -11.93 -11.95
CA ARG A 134 6.31 -11.44 -11.88
C ARG A 134 6.58 -10.78 -10.53
N ARG A 135 7.68 -11.16 -9.89
CA ARG A 135 8.01 -10.72 -8.52
C ARG A 135 8.63 -9.33 -8.54
N LEU A 136 8.21 -8.47 -7.61
CA LEU A 136 8.74 -7.10 -7.49
C LEU A 136 10.28 -7.07 -7.26
N ALA A 137 10.81 -8.05 -6.52
CA ALA A 137 12.25 -8.16 -6.27
C ALA A 137 13.07 -8.45 -7.54
N GLU A 138 12.47 -9.09 -8.55
CA GLU A 138 13.11 -9.41 -9.82
C GLU A 138 13.36 -8.14 -10.64
N VAL A 139 12.32 -7.33 -10.81
CA VAL A 139 12.41 -6.07 -11.57
C VAL A 139 13.25 -5.01 -10.85
N ARG A 140 13.36 -5.08 -9.52
CA ARG A 140 14.15 -4.14 -8.70
C ARG A 140 15.62 -4.54 -8.49
N ARG A 141 16.05 -5.71 -8.95
CA ARG A 141 17.43 -6.20 -8.78
C ARG A 141 18.45 -5.19 -9.33
N GLY A 142 19.50 -4.91 -8.57
CA GLY A 142 20.56 -3.96 -8.94
C GLY A 142 20.26 -2.49 -8.64
N GLY A 143 19.01 -2.14 -8.31
CA GLY A 143 18.65 -0.76 -7.94
C GLY A 143 18.70 0.24 -9.10
N PHE A 144 18.44 1.50 -8.79
CA PHE A 144 18.48 2.61 -9.72
C PHE A 144 19.82 2.72 -10.45
N GLU A 145 20.94 2.57 -9.75
CA GLU A 145 22.29 2.75 -10.30
C GLU A 145 22.57 1.79 -11.45
N ALA A 146 22.14 0.52 -11.35
CA ALA A 146 22.30 -0.45 -12.41
C ALA A 146 21.41 -0.11 -13.62
N LEU A 147 20.15 0.27 -13.38
CA LEU A 147 19.21 0.59 -14.46
C LEU A 147 19.53 1.92 -15.17
N ALA A 148 20.19 2.85 -14.48
CA ALA A 148 20.69 4.10 -15.05
C ALA A 148 21.82 3.87 -16.06
N GLN A 149 22.57 2.76 -15.94
CA GLN A 149 23.61 2.38 -16.89
C GLN A 149 23.05 1.66 -18.13
N GLY A 150 21.83 1.15 -18.04
CA GLY A 150 21.15 0.42 -19.11
C GLY A 150 20.25 -0.69 -18.57
N PHE A 151 19.23 -1.05 -19.34
CA PHE A 151 18.40 -2.20 -18.99
C PHE A 151 19.17 -3.50 -19.24
N PRO A 152 19.27 -4.41 -18.24
CA PRO A 152 19.92 -5.69 -18.44
C PRO A 152 19.20 -6.53 -19.49
N GLU A 153 19.98 -7.38 -20.18
CA GLU A 153 19.44 -8.36 -21.12
C GLU A 153 18.38 -9.25 -20.45
N GLY A 154 17.28 -9.48 -21.16
CA GLY A 154 16.14 -10.25 -20.64
C GLY A 154 15.32 -9.56 -19.55
N ARG A 155 15.64 -8.32 -19.18
CA ARG A 155 14.93 -7.56 -18.14
C ARG A 155 14.63 -6.12 -18.57
N ALA A 156 14.22 -5.96 -19.82
CA ALA A 156 13.68 -4.70 -20.32
C ALA A 156 12.35 -4.35 -19.63
N PRO A 157 12.03 -3.06 -19.44
CA PRO A 157 10.72 -2.64 -18.96
C PRO A 157 9.63 -3.02 -19.98
N ASP A 158 8.42 -3.25 -19.48
CA ASP A 158 7.27 -3.59 -20.34
C ASP A 158 6.85 -2.40 -21.20
N LEU A 159 7.04 -1.18 -20.68
CA LEU A 159 6.85 0.08 -21.42
C LEU A 159 8.08 0.96 -21.26
N ALA A 160 8.54 1.57 -22.35
CA ALA A 160 9.55 2.61 -22.32
C ALA A 160 9.34 3.60 -23.47
N PRO A 161 9.68 4.89 -23.28
CA PRO A 161 9.63 5.84 -24.39
C PRO A 161 10.54 5.41 -25.54
N ALA A 162 10.20 5.81 -26.75
CA ALA A 162 10.93 5.41 -27.95
C ALA A 162 12.43 5.78 -27.85
N GLY A 163 13.30 4.81 -28.15
CA GLY A 163 14.76 5.01 -28.08
C GLY A 163 15.37 4.97 -26.67
N VAL A 164 14.57 4.95 -25.60
CA VAL A 164 15.09 4.84 -24.22
C VAL A 164 15.62 3.43 -23.97
N ARG A 165 16.82 3.34 -23.39
CA ARG A 165 17.54 2.09 -23.09
C ARG A 165 18.03 1.98 -21.64
N ALA A 166 17.72 2.99 -20.83
CA ALA A 166 18.11 3.09 -19.43
C ALA A 166 16.98 3.77 -18.64
N ALA A 167 17.09 3.74 -17.31
CA ALA A 167 16.16 4.43 -16.42
C ALA A 167 16.12 5.95 -16.68
N HIS A 168 15.01 6.60 -16.33
CA HIS A 168 14.92 8.06 -16.38
C HIS A 168 16.02 8.69 -15.49
N PRO A 169 16.76 9.73 -15.93
CA PRO A 169 17.96 10.21 -15.23
C PRO A 169 17.78 10.64 -13.78
N THR A 170 16.63 11.24 -13.44
CA THR A 170 16.29 11.69 -12.08
C THR A 170 15.24 10.80 -11.42
N ALA A 171 14.18 10.44 -12.16
CA ALA A 171 13.05 9.68 -11.65
C ALA A 171 13.17 8.14 -11.71
N GLY A 172 14.16 7.58 -12.42
CA GLY A 172 14.36 6.13 -12.49
C GLY A 172 13.32 5.38 -13.33
N VAL A 173 12.82 4.26 -12.82
CA VAL A 173 11.72 3.48 -13.42
C VAL A 173 10.60 3.29 -12.39
N THR A 174 9.36 3.12 -12.84
CA THR A 174 8.24 2.85 -11.91
C THR A 174 7.76 1.41 -12.06
N CYS A 175 7.65 0.69 -10.94
CA CYS A 175 7.05 -0.63 -10.91
C CYS A 175 5.54 -0.52 -10.62
N VAL A 176 4.69 -0.70 -11.63
CA VAL A 176 3.23 -0.63 -11.47
C VAL A 176 2.66 -2.05 -11.37
N GLY A 177 1.75 -2.30 -10.44
CA GLY A 177 1.26 -3.66 -10.23
C GLY A 177 -0.19 -3.75 -9.81
N ALA A 178 -0.70 -4.97 -9.81
CA ALA A 178 -1.96 -5.34 -9.20
C ALA A 178 -1.75 -6.54 -8.29
N ARG A 179 -2.28 -6.49 -7.07
CA ARG A 179 -2.11 -7.55 -6.08
C ARG A 179 -3.29 -7.61 -5.11
N ALA A 180 -3.39 -8.70 -4.36
CA ALA A 180 -4.23 -8.76 -3.17
C ALA A 180 -3.67 -7.86 -2.05
N VAL A 181 -4.47 -7.67 -1.00
CA VAL A 181 -4.02 -7.05 0.26
C VAL A 181 -2.83 -7.86 0.80
N LEU A 182 -1.80 -7.17 1.28
CA LEU A 182 -0.65 -7.78 1.94
C LEU A 182 -0.38 -7.05 3.25
N LEU A 183 0.31 -7.71 4.16
CA LEU A 183 0.76 -7.12 5.41
C LEU A 183 2.23 -6.68 5.27
N ALA A 184 2.47 -5.36 5.25
CA ALA A 184 3.81 -4.78 5.35
C ALA A 184 4.13 -4.52 6.81
N TRP A 185 5.08 -5.26 7.36
CA TRP A 185 5.27 -5.39 8.81
C TRP A 185 6.74 -5.36 9.20
N ASN A 186 7.08 -4.37 10.00
CA ASN A 186 8.41 -4.18 10.55
C ASN A 186 8.46 -4.73 11.98
N VAL A 187 9.50 -5.49 12.29
CA VAL A 187 9.79 -6.01 13.63
C VAL A 187 11.09 -5.38 14.12
N TYR A 188 11.02 -4.63 15.22
CA TYR A 188 12.17 -3.98 15.84
C TYR A 188 12.84 -4.91 16.84
N VAL A 189 14.14 -5.14 16.66
CA VAL A 189 14.90 -6.14 17.42
C VAL A 189 16.03 -5.47 18.20
N GLU A 190 16.20 -5.89 19.44
CA GLU A 190 17.32 -5.49 20.31
C GLU A 190 18.18 -6.70 20.66
N GLY A 191 19.46 -6.48 20.94
CA GLY A 191 20.40 -7.54 21.37
C GLY A 191 20.88 -8.47 20.25
N VAL A 192 20.32 -8.39 19.03
CA VAL A 192 20.75 -9.17 17.86
C VAL A 192 21.52 -8.30 16.88
N GLY A 193 22.71 -8.74 16.48
CA GLY A 193 23.50 -8.07 15.45
C GLY A 193 22.85 -8.14 14.06
N HIS A 194 23.09 -7.12 13.23
CA HIS A 194 22.50 -7.00 11.89
C HIS A 194 22.75 -8.23 11.00
N GLU A 195 23.94 -8.82 11.02
CA GLU A 195 24.26 -10.01 10.22
C GLU A 195 23.50 -11.26 10.67
N ALA A 196 23.31 -11.44 11.98
CA ALA A 196 22.48 -12.54 12.50
C ALA A 196 21.01 -12.35 12.10
N LEU A 197 20.50 -11.11 12.15
CA LEU A 197 19.14 -10.81 11.71
C LEU A 197 18.97 -10.97 10.19
N ARG A 198 20.00 -10.65 9.40
CA ARG A 198 20.03 -10.88 7.94
C ARG A 198 19.95 -12.37 7.62
N ALA A 199 20.70 -13.20 8.35
CA ALA A 199 20.64 -14.65 8.21
C ALA A 199 19.25 -15.20 8.61
N LEU A 200 18.63 -14.67 9.66
CA LEU A 200 17.27 -15.01 10.05
C LEU A 200 16.26 -14.64 8.95
N ALA A 201 16.31 -13.41 8.43
CA ALA A 201 15.44 -12.97 7.34
C ALA A 201 15.52 -13.88 6.11
N ALA A 202 16.73 -14.36 5.78
CA ALA A 202 16.96 -15.26 4.65
C ALA A 202 16.35 -16.65 4.85
N ARG A 203 16.27 -17.16 6.09
CA ARG A 203 15.61 -18.44 6.41
C ARG A 203 14.09 -18.32 6.46
N LEU A 204 13.58 -17.22 7.01
CA LEU A 204 12.14 -17.02 7.20
C LEU A 204 11.38 -16.83 5.89
N ARG A 205 11.98 -16.17 4.90
CA ARG A 205 11.31 -15.91 3.62
C ARG A 205 11.05 -17.20 2.84
N GLU A 206 10.02 -17.19 2.01
CA GLU A 206 9.60 -18.33 1.17
C GLU A 206 10.77 -18.92 0.35
N THR A 207 11.61 -18.07 -0.24
CA THR A 207 12.75 -18.52 -1.05
C THR A 207 13.87 -19.20 -0.25
N GLY A 208 13.84 -19.07 1.08
CA GLY A 208 14.70 -19.78 2.02
C GLY A 208 14.07 -21.05 2.59
N GLY A 209 12.87 -21.44 2.12
CA GLY A 209 12.11 -22.58 2.64
C GLY A 209 11.27 -22.26 3.88
N GLY A 210 11.12 -20.98 4.23
CA GLY A 210 10.28 -20.53 5.36
C GLY A 210 8.81 -20.35 4.96
N PHE A 211 8.19 -19.29 5.47
CA PHE A 211 6.75 -19.05 5.33
C PHE A 211 6.35 -18.73 3.88
N SER A 212 5.23 -19.32 3.45
CA SER A 212 4.57 -19.03 2.16
C SER A 212 4.31 -17.53 2.03
N GLY A 213 4.61 -16.95 0.86
CA GLY A 213 4.37 -15.53 0.60
C GLY A 213 5.14 -14.53 1.49
N LEU A 214 6.04 -14.99 2.36
CA LEU A 214 6.85 -14.11 3.22
C LEU A 214 8.10 -13.64 2.49
N ARG A 215 8.31 -12.33 2.51
CA ARG A 215 9.55 -11.67 2.13
C ARG A 215 10.08 -10.92 3.33
N ALA A 216 11.39 -11.00 3.57
CA ALA A 216 12.01 -10.35 4.70
C ALA A 216 13.38 -9.78 4.33
N LEU A 217 13.70 -8.60 4.88
CA LEU A 217 14.99 -7.93 4.82
C LEU A 217 15.36 -7.44 6.21
N ALA A 218 16.66 -7.46 6.51
CA ALA A 218 17.18 -6.91 7.75
C ALA A 218 17.87 -5.58 7.48
N PHE A 219 17.53 -4.56 8.25
CA PHE A 219 18.10 -3.22 8.16
C PHE A 219 18.72 -2.80 9.50
N ARG A 220 19.80 -2.04 9.40
CA ARG A 220 20.30 -1.22 10.50
C ARG A 220 19.84 0.21 10.25
N LEU A 221 18.97 0.71 11.12
CA LEU A 221 18.40 2.04 11.06
C LEU A 221 19.32 2.94 11.88
N GLN A 222 20.14 3.73 11.19
CA GLN A 222 21.19 4.54 11.80
C GLN A 222 20.63 5.77 12.50
N ILE A 223 19.60 6.40 11.94
CA ILE A 223 18.97 7.59 12.52
C ILE A 223 18.19 7.21 13.77
N GLN A 224 17.50 6.06 13.73
CA GLN A 224 16.72 5.55 14.86
C GLN A 224 17.53 4.73 15.88
N ASP A 225 18.80 4.42 15.58
CA ASP A 225 19.70 3.54 16.35
C ASP A 225 19.08 2.18 16.70
N ARG A 226 18.51 1.50 15.70
CA ARG A 226 17.80 0.21 15.86
C ARG A 226 18.13 -0.77 14.75
N VAL A 227 17.85 -2.05 15.01
CA VAL A 227 17.85 -3.09 13.98
C VAL A 227 16.41 -3.49 13.72
N GLN A 228 16.06 -3.64 12.44
CA GLN A 228 14.70 -3.93 12.01
C GLN A 228 14.70 -5.10 11.05
N LEU A 229 13.74 -6.01 11.24
CA LEU A 229 13.33 -7.00 10.25
C LEU A 229 12.10 -6.46 9.53
N SER A 230 12.27 -5.98 8.30
CA SER A 230 11.18 -5.50 7.46
C SER A 230 10.62 -6.63 6.63
N MET A 231 9.31 -6.88 6.75
CA MET A 231 8.65 -8.02 6.14
C MET A 231 7.47 -7.58 5.28
N ASN A 232 7.23 -8.31 4.18
CA ASN A 232 5.99 -8.27 3.44
C ASN A 232 5.42 -9.69 3.44
N LEU A 233 4.20 -9.85 3.93
CA LEU A 233 3.49 -11.10 3.99
C LEU A 233 2.30 -11.05 3.02
N GLU A 234 2.44 -11.76 1.91
CA GLU A 234 1.46 -11.77 0.81
C GLU A 234 0.38 -12.85 0.98
N ASP A 235 0.66 -13.92 1.73
CA ASP A 235 -0.23 -15.05 1.97
C ASP A 235 -0.60 -15.13 3.46
N LEU A 236 -1.61 -14.35 3.86
CA LEU A 236 -2.06 -14.26 5.26
C LEU A 236 -2.78 -15.53 5.74
N GLU A 237 -3.27 -16.36 4.82
CA GLU A 237 -3.97 -17.61 5.13
C GLU A 237 -2.97 -18.76 5.31
N GLY A 238 -2.02 -18.90 4.38
CA GLY A 238 -0.98 -19.93 4.44
C GLY A 238 0.13 -19.65 5.45
N ALA A 239 0.31 -18.40 5.84
CA ALA A 239 1.25 -17.99 6.88
C ALA A 239 0.58 -16.99 7.84
N PRO A 240 -0.20 -17.47 8.83
CA PRO A 240 -0.89 -16.62 9.78
C PRO A 240 0.08 -15.67 10.51
N PRO A 241 -0.24 -14.36 10.64
CA PRO A 241 0.71 -13.40 11.21
C PRO A 241 1.19 -13.73 12.62
N PHE A 242 0.36 -14.38 13.45
CA PHE A 242 0.75 -14.84 14.79
C PHE A 242 1.83 -15.91 14.76
N ASP A 243 1.75 -16.84 13.81
CA ASP A 243 2.74 -17.92 13.66
C ASP A 243 4.06 -17.36 13.15
N VAL A 244 3.99 -16.43 12.19
CA VAL A 244 5.15 -15.68 11.70
C VAL A 244 5.82 -14.91 12.85
N PHE A 245 5.02 -14.22 13.69
CA PHE A 245 5.55 -13.49 14.84
C PHE A 245 6.20 -14.40 15.86
N ALA A 246 5.52 -15.48 16.24
CA ALA A 246 6.02 -16.43 17.23
C ALA A 246 7.36 -17.05 16.77
N ALA A 247 7.48 -17.37 15.48
CA ALA A 247 8.74 -17.85 14.91
C ALA A 247 9.84 -16.78 14.95
N VAL A 248 9.54 -15.54 14.59
CA VAL A 248 10.51 -14.43 14.68
C VAL A 248 10.94 -14.20 16.12
N GLU A 249 10.00 -14.14 17.06
CA GLU A 249 10.26 -13.93 18.48
C GLU A 249 11.15 -15.04 19.06
N GLY A 250 10.80 -16.31 18.82
CA GLY A 250 11.59 -17.45 19.27
C GLY A 250 13.01 -17.49 18.69
N GLU A 251 13.18 -17.19 17.40
CA GLU A 251 14.51 -17.14 16.78
C GLU A 251 15.35 -15.96 17.28
N VAL A 252 14.73 -14.81 17.54
CA VAL A 252 15.40 -13.65 18.13
C VAL A 252 15.84 -13.94 19.57
N GLU A 253 14.98 -14.59 20.35
CA GLU A 253 15.30 -15.02 21.72
C GLU A 253 16.43 -16.08 21.75
N ALA A 254 16.41 -17.04 20.82
CA ALA A 254 17.47 -18.03 20.66
C ALA A 254 18.83 -17.40 20.31
N LEU A 255 18.83 -16.22 19.67
CA LEU A 255 20.02 -15.41 19.41
C LEU A 255 20.41 -14.49 20.58
N GLY A 256 19.72 -14.57 21.71
CA GLY A 256 19.98 -13.77 22.91
C GLY A 256 19.43 -12.34 22.86
N GLY A 257 18.55 -12.05 21.90
CA GLY A 257 17.89 -10.75 21.78
C GLY A 257 16.43 -10.76 22.20
N ARG A 258 15.73 -9.68 21.87
CA ARG A 258 14.28 -9.55 22.08
C ARG A 258 13.62 -8.74 20.99
N VAL A 259 12.36 -9.05 20.70
CA VAL A 259 11.50 -8.16 19.92
C VAL A 259 11.01 -7.04 20.83
N SER A 260 11.31 -5.80 20.45
CA SER A 260 10.96 -4.61 21.23
C SER A 260 9.58 -4.06 20.88
N ALA A 261 9.26 -4.03 19.58
CA ALA A 261 8.00 -3.55 19.05
C ALA A 261 7.83 -4.02 17.60
N THR A 262 6.62 -3.84 17.07
CA THR A 262 6.35 -4.00 15.64
C THR A 262 5.52 -2.85 15.08
N GLU A 263 5.56 -2.68 13.77
CA GLU A 263 4.89 -1.59 13.07
C GLU A 263 4.35 -2.07 11.74
N ILE A 264 3.10 -1.71 11.46
CA ILE A 264 2.47 -1.97 10.17
C ILE A 264 2.57 -0.70 9.33
N ILE A 265 2.96 -0.88 8.06
CA ILE A 265 3.03 0.20 7.07
C ILE A 265 1.75 0.15 6.22
N GLY A 266 1.00 1.26 6.15
CA GLY A 266 -0.30 1.28 5.49
C GLY A 266 -1.42 0.76 6.39
N MET A 267 -2.44 0.19 5.77
CA MET A 267 -3.62 -0.30 6.48
C MET A 267 -3.40 -1.69 7.09
N MET A 268 -3.94 -1.89 8.29
CA MET A 268 -3.94 -3.16 9.01
C MET A 268 -5.04 -4.09 8.45
N PRO A 269 -4.69 -5.32 8.02
CA PRO A 269 -5.67 -6.33 7.66
C PRO A 269 -6.47 -6.81 8.89
N ASP A 270 -7.72 -7.20 8.68
CA ASP A 270 -8.65 -7.59 9.75
C ASP A 270 -8.18 -8.79 10.59
N ALA A 271 -7.32 -9.64 10.03
CA ALA A 271 -6.74 -10.78 10.72
C ALA A 271 -5.94 -10.40 11.98
N LEU A 272 -5.58 -9.13 12.15
CA LEU A 272 -4.81 -8.60 13.27
C LEU A 272 -5.66 -7.90 14.35
N VAL A 273 -6.99 -7.94 14.21
CA VAL A 273 -7.91 -7.00 14.89
C VAL A 273 -8.60 -7.63 16.10
N LEU A 274 -7.81 -8.07 17.06
CA LEU A 274 -8.29 -8.23 18.43
C LEU A 274 -7.42 -7.37 19.34
N PRO A 275 -7.97 -6.65 20.34
CA PRO A 275 -7.14 -5.90 21.27
C PRO A 275 -6.01 -6.73 21.89
N ALA A 276 -6.28 -8.01 22.19
CA ALA A 276 -5.27 -8.98 22.65
C ALA A 276 -4.19 -9.30 21.60
N ALA A 277 -4.51 -9.18 20.30
CA ALA A 277 -3.55 -9.31 19.21
C ALA A 277 -2.53 -8.18 19.22
N ALA A 278 -2.98 -6.94 19.44
CA ALA A 278 -2.10 -5.78 19.42
C ALA A 278 -1.00 -5.87 20.49
N ASP A 279 -1.39 -6.23 21.71
CA ASP A 279 -0.43 -6.44 22.80
C ASP A 279 0.50 -7.64 22.51
N ARG A 280 -0.05 -8.77 22.03
CA ARG A 280 0.72 -9.98 21.68
C ARG A 280 1.77 -9.69 20.61
N LEU A 281 1.43 -8.84 19.64
CA LEU A 281 2.27 -8.49 18.50
C LEU A 281 3.12 -7.23 18.75
N ARG A 282 2.97 -6.58 19.90
CA ARG A 282 3.73 -5.38 20.31
C ARG A 282 3.59 -4.23 19.29
N LEU A 283 2.39 -4.03 18.75
CA LEU A 283 2.14 -3.02 17.71
C LEU A 283 2.30 -1.59 18.25
N LEU A 284 3.09 -0.74 17.58
CA LEU A 284 3.29 0.66 17.95
C LEU A 284 2.05 1.54 17.70
N ASP A 285 1.29 1.25 16.64
CA ASP A 285 0.08 1.99 16.28
C ASP A 285 -1.06 1.02 15.97
N ALA A 286 -1.78 0.62 17.03
CA ALA A 286 -2.91 -0.29 16.97
C ALA A 286 -4.27 0.44 16.91
N HIS A 287 -4.31 1.68 16.44
CA HIS A 287 -5.54 2.47 16.47
C HIS A 287 -6.62 1.88 15.52
N PRO A 288 -7.91 1.86 15.90
CA PRO A 288 -8.99 1.36 15.05
C PRO A 288 -9.11 2.06 13.68
N SER A 289 -8.61 3.29 13.54
CA SER A 289 -8.56 3.99 12.25
C SER A 289 -7.56 3.40 11.26
N ARG A 290 -6.63 2.55 11.70
CA ARG A 290 -5.70 1.81 10.84
C ARG A 290 -6.31 0.53 10.29
N LEU A 291 -7.54 0.16 10.69
CA LEU A 291 -8.20 -1.05 10.22
C LEU A 291 -8.79 -0.87 8.83
N LEU A 292 -8.36 -1.72 7.89
CA LEU A 292 -8.81 -1.62 6.50
C LEU A 292 -10.33 -1.78 6.38
N SER A 293 -10.94 -2.78 7.03
CA SER A 293 -12.40 -2.96 6.97
C SER A 293 -13.17 -1.82 7.59
N SER A 294 -12.71 -1.27 8.72
CA SER A 294 -13.39 -0.15 9.38
C SER A 294 -13.42 1.07 8.47
N ARG A 295 -12.27 1.40 7.88
CA ARG A 295 -12.15 2.53 6.94
C ARG A 295 -12.92 2.28 5.65
N LEU A 296 -12.87 1.06 5.11
CA LEU A 296 -13.65 0.68 3.93
C LEU A 296 -15.16 0.75 4.21
N ALA A 297 -15.63 0.26 5.35
CA ALA A 297 -17.03 0.34 5.74
C ALA A 297 -17.49 1.80 5.90
N HIS A 298 -16.67 2.64 6.53
CA HIS A 298 -16.92 4.07 6.61
C HIS A 298 -17.00 4.71 5.21
N HIS A 299 -16.03 4.43 4.34
CA HIS A 299 -15.97 4.91 2.97
C HIS A 299 -17.20 4.51 2.14
N LEU A 300 -17.66 3.27 2.28
CA LEU A 300 -18.86 2.78 1.60
C LEU A 300 -20.12 3.46 2.15
N SER A 301 -20.21 3.64 3.47
CA SER A 301 -21.38 4.24 4.11
C SER A 301 -21.63 5.68 3.65
N THR A 302 -20.58 6.49 3.50
CA THR A 302 -20.68 7.90 3.07
C THR A 302 -21.12 8.04 1.61
N ARG A 303 -20.82 7.07 0.75
CA ARG A 303 -21.23 7.06 -0.66
C ARG A 303 -22.59 6.44 -0.92
N VAL A 304 -23.05 5.54 -0.03
CA VAL A 304 -24.39 4.93 -0.13
C VAL A 304 -25.46 5.83 0.51
N ALA A 305 -25.12 6.59 1.54
CA ALA A 305 -26.06 7.45 2.27
C ALA A 305 -26.86 8.43 1.38
N PRO A 306 -26.27 9.12 0.38
CA PRO A 306 -27.03 10.02 -0.50
C PRO A 306 -28.10 9.29 -1.32
N GLY A 307 -27.76 8.14 -1.93
CA GLY A 307 -28.71 7.36 -2.72
C GLY A 307 -29.81 6.72 -1.86
N VAL A 308 -29.50 6.37 -0.61
CA VAL A 308 -30.53 5.93 0.36
C VAL A 308 -31.45 7.08 0.72
N ALA A 309 -30.92 8.29 0.93
CA ALA A 309 -31.74 9.47 1.21
C ALA A 309 -32.66 9.82 0.02
N GLU A 310 -32.13 9.82 -1.21
CA GLU A 310 -32.93 10.02 -2.43
C GLU A 310 -34.02 8.95 -2.60
N LEU A 311 -33.69 7.68 -2.35
CA LEU A 311 -34.67 6.60 -2.40
C LEU A 311 -35.76 6.76 -1.33
N VAL A 312 -35.38 7.14 -0.10
CA VAL A 312 -36.32 7.39 1.00
C VAL A 312 -37.26 8.54 0.64
N GLU A 313 -36.74 9.62 0.05
CA GLU A 313 -37.55 10.75 -0.42
C GLU A 313 -38.46 10.35 -1.58
N ALA A 314 -37.97 9.63 -2.59
CA ALA A 314 -38.78 9.16 -3.70
C ALA A 314 -39.92 8.23 -3.24
N VAL A 315 -39.66 7.35 -2.26
CA VAL A 315 -40.70 6.50 -1.64
C VAL A 315 -41.70 7.33 -0.85
N ARG A 316 -41.24 8.41 -0.18
CA ARG A 316 -42.11 9.34 0.55
C ARG A 316 -43.03 10.13 -0.38
N GLU A 317 -42.50 10.62 -1.50
CA GLU A 317 -43.26 11.35 -2.53
C GLU A 317 -44.28 10.46 -3.24
N ALA A 318 -43.92 9.21 -3.55
CA ALA A 318 -44.81 8.28 -4.24
C ALA A 318 -45.96 7.76 -3.36
N GLY A 319 -45.85 7.89 -2.03
CA GLY A 319 -46.93 7.60 -1.08
C GLY A 319 -47.56 6.22 -1.30
N ASP A 320 -48.89 6.17 -1.42
CA ASP A 320 -49.62 4.90 -1.53
C ASP A 320 -49.38 4.10 -2.82
N ALA A 321 -48.73 4.70 -3.84
CA ALA A 321 -48.36 4.02 -5.08
C ALA A 321 -47.25 2.97 -4.89
N VAL A 322 -46.50 3.03 -3.78
CA VAL A 322 -45.42 2.09 -3.45
C VAL A 322 -45.91 1.09 -2.40
N PRO A 323 -45.72 -0.23 -2.54
CA PRO A 323 -46.21 -1.23 -1.57
C PRO A 323 -45.79 -0.95 -0.12
N GLU A 324 -46.68 -1.20 0.85
CA GLU A 324 -46.42 -0.97 2.28
C GLU A 324 -45.11 -1.60 2.81
N PRO A 325 -44.70 -2.82 2.42
CA PRO A 325 -43.41 -3.38 2.85
C PRO A 325 -42.20 -2.50 2.46
N VAL A 326 -42.26 -1.83 1.30
CA VAL A 326 -41.20 -0.95 0.81
C VAL A 326 -41.23 0.38 1.57
N ARG A 327 -42.41 0.93 1.85
CA ARG A 327 -42.57 2.13 2.70
C ARG A 327 -42.09 1.89 4.13
N ALA A 328 -42.38 0.72 4.70
CA ALA A 328 -41.90 0.32 6.01
C ALA A 328 -40.37 0.17 6.03
N ALA A 329 -39.77 -0.35 4.95
CA ALA A 329 -38.32 -0.40 4.82
C ALA A 329 -37.69 0.99 4.71
N ALA A 330 -38.24 1.89 3.89
CA ALA A 330 -37.77 3.27 3.76
C ALA A 330 -37.83 4.03 5.10
N ARG A 331 -38.90 3.85 5.89
CA ARG A 331 -39.02 4.43 7.24
C ARG A 331 -37.93 3.96 8.20
N ARG A 332 -37.46 2.72 8.08
CA ARG A 332 -36.33 2.19 8.88
C ARG A 332 -34.97 2.71 8.41
N LEU A 333 -34.86 3.10 7.15
CA LEU A 333 -33.63 3.62 6.53
C LEU A 333 -33.51 5.14 6.64
N ALA A 334 -34.60 5.85 6.96
CA ALA A 334 -34.58 7.28 7.16
C ALA A 334 -33.65 7.66 8.33
N PRO A 335 -32.78 8.68 8.17
CA PRO A 335 -31.94 9.14 9.26
C PRO A 335 -32.80 9.59 10.45
N SER A 336 -32.42 9.20 11.66
CA SER A 336 -33.11 9.66 12.87
C SER A 336 -33.00 11.19 12.97
N PRO A 337 -34.07 11.93 13.31
CA PRO A 337 -33.98 13.36 13.52
C PRO A 337 -32.91 13.64 14.58
N PRO A 338 -32.12 14.73 14.44
CA PRO A 338 -31.17 15.11 15.48
C PRO A 338 -31.91 15.25 16.81
N PRO A 339 -31.30 14.84 17.94
CA PRO A 339 -31.93 15.01 19.24
C PRO A 339 -32.35 16.47 19.40
N ALA A 340 -33.60 16.70 19.77
CA ALA A 340 -34.12 18.03 20.01
C ALA A 340 -33.18 18.72 21.01
N ARG A 341 -32.63 19.88 20.62
CA ARG A 341 -31.93 20.73 21.58
C ARG A 341 -32.98 21.12 22.62
N GLU A 342 -32.84 20.59 23.83
CA GLU A 342 -33.63 21.05 24.96
C GLU A 342 -33.39 22.56 25.15
N PRO A 343 -34.45 23.33 25.43
CA PRO A 343 -34.44 24.79 25.40
C PRO A 343 -33.53 25.45 26.45
#